data_AF-A0A2M8TP30-F1
#
_entry.id   AF-A0A2M8TP30-F1
#
_cell.length_a   1.000
_cell.length_b   1.000
_cell.length_c   1.000
_cell.angle_alpha   90.00
_cell.angle_beta   90.00
_cell.angle_gamma   90.00
#
_symmetry.space_group_name_H-M   'P 1'
#
loop_
_entity.id
_entity.type
_entity.pdbx_description
1 polymer ?
#
loop_
_entity_poly.entity_id
_entity_poly.type
_entity_poly.pdbx_seq_one_letter_code
_entity_poly.pdbx_strand_id
1 'polypeptide(L)'
;MATHPLWTEEYWLLLLQIYLKKPIGIKPTYARSMVELSLELHIPPRMLSEKMEQLAGKDIPSLQTLWETYANNPNKLRKEAKRIRGMKGFGKPEKFYEGVETEETFEKDFLPIEKATDLTPAALIIVLDLYFHLTPITMAEETPEVKEVAQLLGITARRVVEIMDVYRFCDPYLNHDDLMISPLLLPCQNIWDRYGNADTKKLSTLVEELHHYFK
;
A
#
# COMPACT_ATOMS: atom_id res chain seq x y z
N MET A 1 2.73 15.96 -22.36
CA MET A 1 2.57 14.82 -21.44
C MET A 1 1.23 14.97 -20.78
N ALA A 2 0.33 14.00 -20.92
CA ALA A 2 -1.01 14.08 -20.34
C ALA A 2 -0.89 14.13 -18.81
N THR A 3 -1.28 15.25 -18.20
CA THR A 3 -1.52 15.32 -16.77
C THR A 3 -2.61 14.33 -16.43
N HIS A 4 -2.34 13.40 -15.52
CA HIS A 4 -3.36 12.47 -15.03
C HIS A 4 -4.61 13.26 -14.62
N PRO A 5 -5.84 12.80 -14.95
CA PRO A 5 -7.06 13.57 -14.72
C PRO A 5 -7.25 14.06 -13.28
N LEU A 6 -6.67 13.36 -12.30
CA LEU A 6 -6.76 13.67 -10.87
C LEU A 6 -5.61 14.55 -10.34
N TRP A 7 -4.56 14.82 -11.12
CA TRP A 7 -3.43 15.60 -10.63
C TRP A 7 -3.75 17.09 -10.62
N THR A 8 -3.50 17.75 -9.49
CA THR A 8 -3.62 19.21 -9.35
C THR A 8 -2.28 19.81 -8.93
N GLU A 9 -1.99 21.04 -9.35
CA GLU A 9 -0.73 21.72 -9.02
C GLU A 9 -0.54 21.92 -7.51
N GLU A 10 -1.62 22.01 -6.73
CA GLU A 10 -1.55 22.15 -5.28
C GLU A 10 -0.96 20.90 -4.60
N TYR A 11 -1.09 19.71 -5.21
CA TYR A 11 -0.59 18.46 -4.67
C TYR A 11 0.94 18.39 -4.66
N TRP A 12 1.64 19.21 -5.46
CA TRP A 12 3.10 19.34 -5.40
C TRP A 12 3.59 19.74 -4.00
N LEU A 13 2.84 20.57 -3.28
CA LEU A 13 3.21 20.97 -1.92
C LEU A 13 3.11 19.81 -0.93
N LEU A 14 2.11 18.93 -1.10
CA LEU A 14 1.95 17.75 -0.26
C LEU A 14 3.07 16.74 -0.53
N LEU A 15 3.44 16.56 -1.79
CA LEU A 15 4.52 15.66 -2.17
C LEU A 15 5.89 16.20 -1.73
N LEU A 16 6.10 17.52 -1.83
CA LEU A 16 7.32 18.18 -1.32
C LEU A 16 7.46 18.01 0.19
N GLN A 17 6.36 18.03 0.95
CA GLN A 17 6.43 17.72 2.38
C GLN A 17 6.99 16.33 2.64
N ILE A 18 6.54 15.34 1.88
CA ILE A 18 7.02 13.96 2.02
C ILE A 18 8.49 13.88 1.60
N TYR A 19 8.86 14.48 0.47
CA TYR A 19 10.23 14.50 -0.03
C TYR A 19 11.23 15.07 1.00
N LEU A 20 10.84 16.15 1.69
CA LEU A 20 11.69 16.82 2.69
C LEU A 20 11.71 16.12 4.06
N LYS A 21 10.84 15.13 4.33
CA LYS A 21 10.95 14.31 5.55
C LYS A 21 12.27 13.54 5.50
N LYS A 22 12.99 13.46 6.61
CA LYS A 22 14.26 12.72 6.66
C LYS A 22 14.02 11.20 6.45
N PRO A 23 14.92 10.48 5.73
CA PRO A 23 16.03 11.02 4.93
C PRO A 23 15.51 11.77 3.70
N ILE A 24 16.03 12.97 3.43
CA ILE A 24 15.53 13.82 2.34
C ILE A 24 15.75 13.12 1.00
N GLY A 25 14.71 13.08 0.15
CA GLY A 25 14.80 12.46 -1.17
C GLY A 25 13.51 11.75 -1.59
N ILE A 26 13.63 11.03 -2.70
CA ILE A 26 12.59 10.12 -3.22
C ILE A 26 12.31 9.05 -2.16
N LYS A 27 11.03 8.76 -1.95
CA LYS A 27 10.56 7.72 -1.04
C LYS A 27 10.22 6.45 -1.82
N PRO A 28 10.39 5.26 -1.20
CA PRO A 28 9.84 4.04 -1.76
C PRO A 28 8.35 4.17 -2.08
N THR A 29 7.89 3.53 -3.15
CA THR A 29 6.52 3.59 -3.67
C THR A 29 5.46 3.43 -2.58
N TYR A 30 5.62 2.39 -1.74
CA TYR A 30 4.70 2.06 -0.67
C TYR A 30 5.21 2.50 0.72
N ALA A 31 6.12 3.48 0.79
CA ALA A 31 6.44 4.09 2.07
C ALA A 31 5.15 4.61 2.74
N ARG A 32 5.01 4.44 4.06
CA ARG A 32 3.77 4.78 4.78
C ARG A 32 3.20 6.15 4.45
N SER A 33 4.03 7.19 4.39
CA SER A 33 3.60 8.54 4.03
C SER A 33 3.12 8.69 2.58
N MET A 34 3.67 7.89 1.65
CA MET A 34 3.22 7.84 0.26
C MET A 34 1.84 7.20 0.18
N VAL A 35 1.64 6.07 0.85
CA VAL A 35 0.34 5.39 0.91
C VAL A 35 -0.72 6.25 1.58
N GLU A 36 -0.41 6.89 2.70
CA GLU A 36 -1.33 7.82 3.37
C GLU A 36 -1.75 8.98 2.46
N LEU A 37 -0.80 9.56 1.71
CA LEU A 37 -1.13 10.60 0.73
C LEU A 37 -1.91 10.05 -0.46
N SER A 38 -1.61 8.83 -0.91
CA SER A 38 -2.36 8.15 -1.96
C SER A 38 -3.81 7.96 -1.59
N LEU A 39 -4.08 7.48 -0.37
CA LEU A 39 -5.42 7.34 0.18
C LEU A 39 -6.12 8.71 0.32
N GLU A 40 -5.40 9.72 0.79
CA GLU A 40 -5.91 11.10 0.93
C GLU A 40 -6.30 11.74 -0.41
N LEU A 41 -5.58 11.41 -1.49
CA LEU A 41 -5.78 12.00 -2.81
C LEU A 41 -6.58 11.11 -3.78
N HIS A 42 -6.84 9.85 -3.42
CA HIS A 42 -7.34 8.82 -4.34
C HIS A 42 -6.45 8.68 -5.59
N ILE A 43 -5.13 8.73 -5.40
CA ILE A 43 -4.12 8.56 -6.46
C ILE A 43 -3.25 7.34 -6.12
N PRO A 44 -3.13 6.34 -7.01
CA PRO A 44 -2.35 5.13 -6.73
C PRO A 44 -0.88 5.43 -6.35
N PRO A 45 -0.27 4.65 -5.43
CA PRO A 45 1.10 4.88 -4.96
C PRO A 45 2.16 4.97 -6.06
N ARG A 46 2.06 4.12 -7.11
CA ARG A 46 2.97 4.16 -8.26
C ARG A 46 2.95 5.50 -8.98
N MET A 47 1.76 6.08 -9.17
CA MET A 47 1.62 7.39 -9.79
C MET A 47 2.19 8.51 -8.93
N LEU A 48 2.01 8.44 -7.60
CA LEU A 48 2.65 9.40 -6.70
C LEU A 48 4.17 9.27 -6.70
N SER A 49 4.71 8.06 -6.86
CA SER A 49 6.15 7.83 -6.99
C SER A 49 6.72 8.48 -8.24
N GLU A 50 6.08 8.29 -9.40
CA GLU A 50 6.46 8.97 -10.66
C GLU A 50 6.41 10.50 -10.51
N LYS A 51 5.42 11.02 -9.78
CA LYS A 51 5.34 12.45 -9.47
C LYS A 51 6.49 12.87 -8.55
N MET A 52 6.92 12.04 -7.62
CA MET A 52 8.03 12.36 -6.73
C MET A 52 9.36 12.40 -7.48
N GLU A 53 9.54 11.53 -8.47
CA GLU A 53 10.67 11.58 -9.39
C GLU A 53 10.67 12.86 -10.22
N GLN A 54 9.50 13.26 -10.75
CA GLN A 54 9.33 14.56 -11.41
C GLN A 54 9.64 15.73 -10.48
N LEU A 55 9.25 15.65 -9.20
CA LEU A 55 9.56 16.66 -8.18
C LEU A 55 11.08 16.80 -7.94
N ALA A 56 11.79 15.67 -7.99
CA ALA A 56 13.24 15.62 -7.84
C ALA A 56 13.96 16.19 -9.07
N GLY A 57 13.38 15.97 -10.27
CA GLY A 57 13.82 16.57 -11.52
C GLY A 57 13.67 18.08 -11.50
N LYS A 58 14.78 18.82 -11.51
CA LYS A 58 14.77 20.30 -11.50
C LYS A 58 14.44 20.92 -12.86
N ASP A 59 13.96 20.13 -13.81
CA ASP A 59 13.80 20.54 -15.21
C ASP A 59 12.50 21.32 -15.46
N ILE A 60 11.59 21.34 -14.47
CA ILE A 60 10.29 22.02 -14.58
C ILE A 60 10.35 23.37 -13.84
N PRO A 61 10.19 24.52 -14.54
CA PRO A 61 10.29 25.84 -13.92
C PRO A 61 9.30 26.11 -12.77
N SER A 62 8.08 25.59 -12.85
CA SER A 62 7.09 25.71 -11.76
C SER A 62 7.55 25.01 -10.48
N LEU A 63 8.24 23.88 -10.62
CA LEU A 63 8.83 23.16 -9.49
C LEU A 63 10.03 23.90 -8.92
N GLN A 64 10.87 24.55 -9.74
CA GLN A 64 11.97 25.38 -9.24
C GLN A 64 11.46 26.50 -8.31
N THR A 65 10.40 27.19 -8.73
CA THR A 65 9.77 28.24 -7.92
C THR A 65 9.21 27.68 -6.60
N LEU A 66 8.60 26.50 -6.65
CA LEU A 66 8.10 25.78 -5.47
C LEU A 66 9.25 25.44 -4.51
N TRP A 67 10.36 24.91 -5.03
CA TRP A 67 11.57 24.61 -4.29
C TRP A 67 12.15 25.85 -3.60
N GLU A 68 12.35 26.95 -4.33
CA GLU A 68 12.86 28.22 -3.79
C GLU A 68 11.98 28.77 -2.68
N THR A 69 10.66 28.64 -2.83
CA THR A 69 9.68 29.22 -1.91
C THR A 69 9.58 28.44 -0.59
N TYR A 70 9.69 27.10 -0.63
CA TYR A 70 9.29 26.23 0.47
C TYR A 70 10.41 25.34 1.04
N ALA A 71 11.47 25.03 0.29
CA ALA A 71 12.48 24.06 0.72
C ALA A 71 13.22 24.48 2.00
N ASN A 72 13.52 25.77 2.13
CA ASN A 72 14.18 26.34 3.32
C ASN A 72 13.18 26.89 4.35
N ASN A 73 11.87 26.65 4.17
CA ASN A 73 10.82 27.28 4.96
C ASN A 73 9.77 26.26 5.43
N PRO A 74 10.14 25.29 6.29
CA PRO A 74 9.29 24.15 6.64
C PRO A 74 7.99 24.55 7.35
N ASN A 75 8.01 25.63 8.15
CA ASN A 75 6.82 26.15 8.80
C ASN A 75 5.79 26.69 7.79
N LYS A 76 6.27 27.40 6.76
CA LYS A 76 5.43 27.91 5.67
C LYS A 76 4.83 26.76 4.88
N LEU A 77 5.66 25.78 4.50
CA LEU A 77 5.22 24.57 3.79
C LEU A 77 4.14 23.82 4.59
N ARG A 78 4.34 23.64 5.90
CA ARG A 78 3.36 22.99 6.79
C ARG A 78 2.03 23.73 6.82
N LYS A 79 2.06 25.07 6.92
CA LYS A 79 0.86 25.91 6.95
C LYS A 79 0.08 25.81 5.63
N GLU A 80 0.76 25.86 4.49
CA GLU A 80 0.12 25.78 3.18
C GLU A 80 -0.50 24.41 2.91
N ALA A 81 0.18 23.31 3.22
CA ALA A 81 -0.46 22.00 3.10
C ALA A 81 -1.68 21.84 4.00
N LYS A 82 -1.64 22.40 5.22
CA LYS A 82 -2.81 22.39 6.10
C LYS A 82 -3.97 23.18 5.48
N ARG A 83 -3.68 24.28 4.79
CA ARG A 83 -4.68 25.05 4.04
C ARG A 83 -5.29 24.21 2.91
N ILE A 84 -4.45 23.56 2.11
CA ILE A 84 -4.88 22.70 0.99
C ILE A 84 -5.81 21.58 1.48
N ARG A 85 -5.41 20.88 2.56
CA ARG A 85 -6.24 19.84 3.18
C ARG A 85 -7.59 20.34 3.71
N GLY A 86 -7.69 21.64 4.01
CA GLY A 86 -8.93 22.28 4.45
C GLY A 86 -9.81 22.81 3.31
N MET A 87 -9.36 22.75 2.05
CA MET A 87 -10.11 23.30 0.91
C MET A 87 -11.27 22.38 0.53
N LYS A 88 -12.44 22.98 0.26
CA LYS A 88 -13.63 22.24 -0.16
C LYS A 88 -13.37 21.56 -1.50
N GLY A 89 -13.48 20.23 -1.55
CA GLY A 89 -13.21 19.45 -2.76
C GLY A 89 -11.86 18.75 -2.78
N PHE A 90 -11.01 18.99 -1.79
CA PHE A 90 -9.77 18.26 -1.60
C PHE A 90 -10.04 16.76 -1.40
N GLY A 91 -9.30 15.92 -2.12
CA GLY A 91 -9.36 14.47 -1.98
C GLY A 91 -10.75 13.86 -2.23
N LYS A 92 -11.62 14.48 -3.04
CA LYS A 92 -12.99 13.98 -3.25
C LYS A 92 -13.08 12.93 -4.38
N PRO A 93 -13.30 11.65 -4.06
CA PRO A 93 -13.54 10.59 -5.04
C PRO A 93 -14.99 10.61 -5.56
N GLU A 94 -15.91 11.20 -4.79
CA GLU A 94 -17.38 11.14 -5.00
C GLU A 94 -17.81 11.63 -6.39
N LYS A 95 -17.12 12.61 -6.97
CA LYS A 95 -17.43 13.13 -8.31
C LYS A 95 -16.96 12.22 -9.46
N PHE A 96 -16.13 11.23 -9.17
CA PHE A 96 -15.49 10.39 -10.19
C PHE A 96 -16.08 8.98 -10.23
N TYR A 97 -16.40 8.39 -9.07
CA TYR A 97 -17.05 7.06 -9.01
C TYR A 97 -18.58 7.11 -9.13
N GLU A 98 -19.16 8.29 -9.39
CA GLU A 98 -20.59 8.45 -9.64
C GLU A 98 -20.97 7.76 -10.96
N GLY A 99 -21.53 6.54 -10.86
CA GLY A 99 -22.05 5.78 -12.00
C GLY A 99 -21.11 4.75 -12.63
N VAL A 100 -19.97 4.45 -12.00
CA VAL A 100 -19.05 3.40 -12.47
C VAL A 100 -19.14 2.18 -11.54
N GLU A 101 -19.38 0.99 -12.10
CA GLU A 101 -19.21 -0.28 -11.38
C GLU A 101 -17.76 -0.35 -10.90
N THR A 102 -17.56 -0.26 -9.59
CA THR A 102 -16.23 -0.04 -9.01
C THR A 102 -15.38 -1.29 -9.15
N GLU A 103 -14.48 -1.29 -10.14
CA GLU A 103 -13.29 -2.16 -10.14
C GLU A 103 -12.61 -2.08 -8.76
N GLU A 104 -11.99 -3.17 -8.31
CA GLU A 104 -11.28 -3.20 -7.04
C GLU A 104 -10.19 -2.11 -7.00
N THR A 105 -10.46 -1.04 -6.27
CA THR A 105 -9.55 0.09 -6.17
C THR A 105 -8.41 -0.23 -5.20
N PHE A 106 -7.22 0.34 -5.43
CA PHE A 106 -6.03 0.08 -4.61
C PHE A 106 -6.25 0.42 -3.13
N GLU A 107 -7.17 1.34 -2.80
CA GLU A 107 -7.45 1.74 -1.43
C GLU A 107 -7.90 0.56 -0.57
N LYS A 108 -8.63 -0.40 -1.16
CA LYS A 108 -9.10 -1.59 -0.44
C LYS A 108 -7.95 -2.40 0.16
N ASP A 109 -6.78 -2.42 -0.49
CA ASP A 109 -5.62 -3.16 0.01
C ASP A 109 -5.07 -2.60 1.32
N PHE A 110 -5.38 -1.34 1.65
CA PHE A 110 -4.89 -0.65 2.84
C PHE A 110 -5.98 -0.36 3.88
N LEU A 111 -7.23 -0.79 3.63
CA LEU A 111 -8.31 -0.67 4.61
C LEU A 111 -8.39 -1.93 5.50
N PRO A 112 -8.79 -1.79 6.78
CA PRO A 112 -9.01 -2.94 7.65
C PRO A 112 -10.06 -3.90 7.10
N ILE A 113 -9.84 -5.20 7.29
CA ILE A 113 -10.82 -6.23 6.92
C ILE A 113 -11.96 -6.21 7.95
N GLU A 114 -13.22 -6.14 7.49
CA GLU A 114 -14.41 -5.91 8.33
C GLU A 114 -14.51 -6.86 9.54
N LYS A 115 -14.23 -8.16 9.34
CA LYS A 115 -14.28 -9.20 10.38
C LYS A 115 -12.91 -9.60 10.95
N ALA A 116 -11.85 -8.88 10.57
CA ALA A 116 -10.47 -9.09 11.00
C ALA A 116 -9.72 -7.76 10.95
N THR A 117 -10.16 -6.80 11.78
CA THR A 117 -9.71 -5.40 11.73
C THR A 117 -8.24 -5.20 12.10
N ASP A 118 -7.61 -6.24 12.66
CA ASP A 118 -6.17 -6.35 12.89
C ASP A 118 -5.36 -6.49 11.59
N LEU A 119 -6.01 -6.80 10.47
CA LEU A 119 -5.39 -7.09 9.18
C LEU A 119 -5.92 -6.19 8.07
N THR A 120 -5.06 -5.99 7.06
CA THR A 120 -5.40 -5.40 5.77
C THR A 120 -5.11 -6.42 4.66
N PRO A 121 -5.71 -6.29 3.47
CA PRO A 121 -5.33 -7.17 2.36
C PRO A 121 -3.85 -7.07 1.98
N ALA A 122 -3.19 -5.91 2.15
CA ALA A 122 -1.74 -5.78 1.98
C ALA A 122 -0.94 -6.68 2.94
N ALA A 123 -1.42 -6.88 4.18
CA ALA A 123 -0.82 -7.83 5.11
C ALA A 123 -1.00 -9.28 4.61
N LEU A 124 -2.17 -9.61 4.06
CA LEU A 124 -2.44 -10.92 3.46
C LEU A 124 -1.53 -11.20 2.25
N ILE A 125 -1.25 -10.20 1.40
CA ILE A 125 -0.30 -10.32 0.28
C ILE A 125 1.10 -10.72 0.77
N ILE A 126 1.58 -10.11 1.86
CA ILE A 126 2.88 -10.45 2.46
C ILE A 126 2.89 -11.90 2.96
N VAL A 127 1.82 -12.35 3.61
CA VAL A 127 1.72 -13.73 4.10
C VAL A 127 1.59 -14.74 2.95
N LEU A 128 0.93 -14.39 1.84
CA LEU A 128 0.87 -15.23 0.63
C LEU A 128 2.25 -15.43 0.01
N ASP A 129 3.08 -14.39 -0.05
CA ASP A 129 4.45 -14.55 -0.52
C ASP A 129 5.24 -15.49 0.40
N LEU A 130 5.15 -15.33 1.72
CA LEU A 130 5.79 -16.24 2.66
C LEU A 130 5.26 -17.69 2.50
N TYR A 131 3.96 -17.86 2.26
CA TYR A 131 3.35 -19.18 2.00
C TYR A 131 4.05 -19.92 0.86
N PHE A 132 4.38 -19.23 -0.23
CA PHE A 132 5.10 -19.84 -1.37
C PHE A 132 6.56 -20.17 -1.10
N HIS A 133 7.16 -19.57 -0.07
CA HIS A 133 8.55 -19.83 0.32
C HIS A 133 8.68 -20.96 1.35
N LEU A 134 7.57 -21.37 1.99
CA LEU A 134 7.57 -22.40 3.02
C LEU A 134 6.97 -23.72 2.51
N THR A 135 7.43 -24.81 3.11
CA THR A 135 6.75 -26.11 2.99
C THR A 135 5.70 -26.25 4.10
N PRO A 136 4.64 -27.07 3.91
CA PRO A 136 3.58 -27.21 4.93
C PRO A 136 4.09 -27.58 6.33
N ILE A 137 5.14 -28.41 6.44
CA ILE A 137 5.73 -28.79 7.74
C ILE A 137 6.47 -27.64 8.44
N THR A 138 6.85 -26.61 7.70
CA THR A 138 7.56 -25.41 8.20
C THR A 138 6.61 -24.23 8.43
N MET A 139 5.32 -24.33 8.12
CA MET A 139 4.31 -23.32 8.42
C MET A 139 3.90 -23.38 9.90
N ALA A 140 4.83 -23.06 10.79
CA ALA A 140 4.67 -23.18 12.24
C ALA A 140 5.12 -21.90 12.97
N GLU A 141 4.57 -21.64 14.15
CA GLU A 141 4.85 -20.41 14.92
C GLU A 141 6.33 -20.26 15.28
N GLU A 142 7.04 -21.37 15.43
CA GLU A 142 8.45 -21.37 15.81
C GLU A 142 9.41 -21.03 14.67
N THR A 143 8.94 -21.12 13.41
CA THR A 143 9.72 -20.86 12.20
C THR A 143 10.21 -19.40 12.17
N PRO A 144 11.52 -19.15 11.98
CA PRO A 144 12.08 -17.79 11.99
C PRO A 144 11.37 -16.83 11.03
N GLU A 145 11.12 -17.26 9.80
CA GLU A 145 10.48 -16.46 8.75
C GLU A 145 9.04 -16.06 9.13
N VAL A 146 8.32 -16.94 9.82
CA VAL A 146 6.98 -16.67 10.36
C VAL A 146 7.04 -15.60 11.46
N LYS A 147 8.04 -15.67 12.35
CA LYS A 147 8.25 -14.68 13.41
C LYS A 147 8.63 -13.31 12.84
N GLU A 148 9.46 -13.29 11.80
CA GLU A 148 9.86 -12.06 11.11
C GLU A 148 8.67 -11.37 10.44
N VAL A 149 7.82 -12.10 9.72
CA VAL A 149 6.59 -11.55 9.12
C VAL A 149 5.61 -11.08 10.20
N ALA A 150 5.45 -11.84 11.29
CA ALA A 150 4.60 -11.43 12.41
C ALA A 150 5.07 -10.10 13.02
N GLN A 151 6.38 -9.95 13.24
CA GLN A 151 6.98 -8.72 13.75
C GLN A 151 6.79 -7.55 12.78
N LEU A 152 7.01 -7.76 11.48
CA LEU A 152 6.81 -6.75 10.44
C LEU A 152 5.37 -6.24 10.44
N LEU A 153 4.39 -7.14 10.48
CA LEU A 153 2.97 -6.82 10.41
C LEU A 153 2.39 -6.33 11.74
N GLY A 154 3.13 -6.47 12.85
CA GLY A 154 2.65 -6.13 14.19
C GLY A 154 1.56 -7.08 14.70
N ILE A 155 1.57 -8.35 14.27
CA ILE A 155 0.62 -9.40 14.68
C ILE A 155 1.37 -10.57 15.34
N THR A 156 0.65 -11.59 15.82
CA THR A 156 1.27 -12.78 16.44
C THR A 156 1.72 -13.79 15.37
N ALA A 157 2.74 -14.60 15.68
CA ALA A 157 3.16 -15.71 14.81
C ALA A 157 2.00 -16.69 14.56
N ARG A 158 1.22 -17.00 15.60
CA ARG A 158 -0.05 -17.73 15.49
C ARG A 158 -0.97 -17.14 14.42
N ARG A 159 -1.13 -15.82 14.39
CA ARG A 159 -1.99 -15.15 13.41
C ARG A 159 -1.50 -15.35 11.98
N VAL A 160 -0.19 -15.34 11.76
CA VAL A 160 0.42 -15.64 10.46
C VAL A 160 0.13 -17.09 10.05
N VAL A 161 0.29 -18.05 10.96
CA VAL A 161 -0.04 -19.47 10.71
C VAL A 161 -1.52 -19.65 10.40
N GLU A 162 -2.43 -18.99 11.13
CA GLU A 162 -3.88 -19.03 10.84
C GLU A 162 -4.20 -18.53 9.42
N ILE A 163 -3.51 -17.51 8.93
CA ILE A 163 -3.65 -17.03 7.54
C ILE A 163 -3.11 -18.07 6.56
N MET A 164 -1.95 -18.68 6.85
CA MET A 164 -1.38 -19.74 6.00
C MET A 164 -2.31 -20.95 5.90
N ASP A 165 -2.98 -21.34 6.99
CA ASP A 165 -3.96 -22.43 6.95
C ASP A 165 -5.16 -22.10 6.05
N VAL A 166 -5.58 -20.84 6.01
CA VAL A 166 -6.59 -20.38 5.03
C VAL A 166 -6.05 -20.45 3.61
N TYR A 167 -4.80 -20.05 3.36
CA TYR A 167 -4.19 -20.16 2.03
C TYR A 167 -4.00 -21.59 1.58
N ARG A 168 -3.66 -22.51 2.49
CA ARG A 168 -3.64 -23.94 2.19
C ARG A 168 -4.99 -24.36 1.64
N PHE A 169 -6.10 -23.96 2.28
CA PHE A 169 -7.46 -24.24 1.80
C PHE A 169 -7.78 -23.61 0.43
N CYS A 170 -7.24 -22.43 0.13
CA CYS A 170 -7.36 -21.79 -1.19
C CYS A 170 -6.51 -22.47 -2.28
N ASP A 171 -5.45 -23.19 -1.89
CA ASP A 171 -4.50 -23.80 -2.82
C ASP A 171 -5.12 -25.01 -3.54
N PRO A 172 -5.32 -24.94 -4.87
CA PRO A 172 -5.95 -26.00 -5.65
C PRO A 172 -5.06 -27.25 -5.79
N TYR A 173 -3.77 -27.17 -5.44
CA TYR A 173 -2.85 -28.32 -5.47
C TYR A 173 -2.92 -29.16 -4.19
N LEU A 174 -3.58 -28.66 -3.15
CA LEU A 174 -3.84 -29.40 -1.91
C LEU A 174 -5.28 -29.93 -1.95
N ASN A 175 -5.47 -31.20 -1.62
CA ASN A 175 -6.80 -31.77 -1.46
C ASN A 175 -7.35 -31.37 -0.08
N HIS A 176 -8.56 -30.80 -0.06
CA HIS A 176 -9.26 -30.44 1.17
C HIS A 176 -10.57 -31.21 1.25
N ASP A 177 -10.65 -32.17 2.17
CA ASP A 177 -11.88 -32.89 2.48
C ASP A 177 -12.70 -32.20 3.59
N ASP A 178 -12.16 -31.14 4.19
CA ASP A 178 -12.71 -30.48 5.38
C ASP A 178 -13.38 -29.13 5.07
N LEU A 179 -14.40 -28.77 5.85
CA LEU A 179 -15.09 -27.49 5.79
C LEU A 179 -14.26 -26.39 6.50
N MET A 180 -13.85 -25.35 5.77
CA MET A 180 -13.16 -24.18 6.34
C MET A 180 -14.14 -23.07 6.71
N ILE A 181 -14.20 -22.72 8.00
CA ILE A 181 -14.98 -21.57 8.51
C ILE A 181 -14.01 -20.55 9.09
N SER A 182 -13.70 -19.52 8.31
CA SER A 182 -12.83 -18.43 8.75
C SER A 182 -13.35 -17.08 8.23
N PRO A 183 -13.31 -16.00 9.04
CA PRO A 183 -13.62 -14.66 8.55
C PRO A 183 -12.61 -14.17 7.49
N LEU A 184 -11.46 -14.84 7.37
CA LEU A 184 -10.41 -14.54 6.40
C LEU A 184 -10.56 -15.30 5.09
N LEU A 185 -11.49 -16.26 4.97
CA LEU A 185 -11.61 -17.11 3.78
C LEU A 185 -11.81 -16.28 2.51
N LEU A 186 -12.84 -15.42 2.48
CA LEU A 186 -13.13 -14.58 1.31
C LEU A 186 -12.01 -13.56 1.04
N PRO A 187 -11.47 -12.82 2.03
CA PRO A 187 -10.29 -11.97 1.81
C PRO A 187 -9.07 -12.71 1.24
N CYS A 188 -8.75 -13.89 1.76
CA CYS A 188 -7.62 -14.68 1.28
C CYS A 188 -7.88 -15.21 -0.13
N GLN A 189 -9.11 -15.64 -0.43
CA GLN A 189 -9.51 -16.06 -1.77
C GLN A 189 -9.35 -14.92 -2.79
N ASN A 190 -9.79 -13.70 -2.47
CA ASN A 190 -9.61 -12.56 -3.36
C ASN A 190 -8.12 -12.26 -3.63
N ILE A 191 -7.27 -12.37 -2.61
CA ILE A 191 -5.81 -12.22 -2.77
C ILE A 191 -5.21 -13.38 -3.58
N TRP A 192 -5.70 -14.60 -3.38
CA TRP A 192 -5.30 -15.78 -4.16
C TRP A 192 -5.70 -15.64 -5.63
N ASP A 193 -6.90 -15.17 -5.93
CA ASP A 193 -7.35 -14.97 -7.31
C ASP A 193 -6.49 -13.93 -8.04
N ARG A 194 -5.99 -12.92 -7.32
CA ARG A 194 -5.08 -11.89 -7.86
C ARG A 194 -3.64 -12.37 -8.04
N TYR A 195 -3.11 -13.14 -7.10
CA TYR A 195 -1.67 -13.40 -7.00
C TYR A 195 -1.27 -14.87 -6.90
N GLY A 196 -2.18 -15.75 -6.53
CA GLY A 196 -1.93 -17.17 -6.25
C GLY A 196 -1.48 -17.97 -7.47
N ASN A 197 -1.93 -17.58 -8.66
CA ASN A 197 -1.50 -18.16 -9.95
C ASN A 197 -0.51 -17.26 -10.71
N ALA A 198 -0.07 -16.15 -10.12
CA ALA A 198 0.80 -15.19 -10.77
C ALA A 198 2.27 -15.61 -10.69
N ASP A 199 3.13 -14.92 -11.44
CA ASP A 199 4.59 -15.08 -11.34
C ASP A 199 5.06 -14.71 -9.93
N THR A 200 5.57 -15.70 -9.18
CA THR A 200 6.03 -15.54 -7.80
C THR A 200 7.07 -14.44 -7.68
N LYS A 201 7.91 -14.22 -8.70
CA LYS A 201 8.90 -13.13 -8.68
C LYS A 201 8.24 -11.75 -8.64
N LYS A 202 7.12 -11.57 -9.36
CA LYS A 202 6.37 -10.31 -9.35
C LYS A 202 5.71 -10.07 -8.00
N LEU A 203 5.20 -11.13 -7.37
CA LEU A 203 4.66 -11.08 -6.02
C LEU A 203 5.75 -10.70 -5.01
N SER A 204 6.92 -11.36 -5.05
CA SER A 204 8.02 -11.04 -4.14
C SER A 204 8.54 -9.61 -4.32
N THR A 205 8.63 -9.12 -5.56
CA THR A 205 8.96 -7.70 -5.82
C THR A 205 7.93 -6.76 -5.21
N LEU A 206 6.63 -7.04 -5.35
CA LEU A 206 5.58 -6.24 -4.73
C LEU A 206 5.69 -6.27 -3.19
N VAL A 207 5.94 -7.44 -2.61
CA VAL A 207 6.09 -7.62 -1.16
C VAL A 207 7.30 -6.86 -0.62
N GLU A 208 8.43 -6.88 -1.33
CA GLU A 208 9.59 -6.04 -1.01
C GLU A 208 9.22 -4.55 -0.96
N GLU A 209 8.41 -4.06 -1.90
CA GLU A 209 7.93 -2.68 -1.86
C GLU A 209 6.97 -2.46 -0.66
N LEU A 210 6.02 -3.37 -0.42
CA LEU A 210 5.04 -3.29 0.68
C LEU A 210 5.70 -3.34 2.06
N HIS A 211 6.87 -3.96 2.21
CA HIS A 211 7.62 -3.91 3.47
C HIS A 211 7.90 -2.46 3.92
N HIS A 212 8.03 -1.50 3.00
CA HIS A 212 8.19 -0.09 3.35
C HIS A 212 6.95 0.56 3.98
N TYR A 213 5.78 -0.04 3.84
CA TYR A 213 4.55 0.41 4.48
C TYR A 213 4.50 0.02 5.96
N PHE A 214 4.95 -1.20 6.26
CA PHE A 214 4.87 -1.82 7.58
C PHE A 214 6.10 -1.57 8.47
N LYS A 215 7.21 -1.10 7.91
CA LYS A 215 8.40 -0.62 8.64
C LYS A 215 8.18 0.78 9.22
#